data_AF-A0A016RS43-F1
#
_entry.id   AF-A0A016RS43-F1
#
_cell.length_a   1.000
_cell.length_b   1.000
_cell.length_c   1.000
_cell.angle_alpha   90.00
_cell.angle_beta   90.00
_cell.angle_gamma   90.00
#
_symmetry.space_group_name_H-M   'P 1'
#
loop_
_entity.id
_entity.type
_entity.pdbx_description
1 polymer ?
#
loop_
_entity_poly.entity_id
_entity_poly.type
_entity_poly.pdbx_seq_one_letter_code
_entity_poly.pdbx_strand_id
1 'polypeptide(L)'
;MRSLLLLLFVQHGLANVVNYQFHTDNDNEINECIERSMEMLMDETCLFFRQTSEQDASVTFIQSEHCSWQESNRTVHLNPNCISDDFCYEMIGRVLSIDKPRHHIARHLNLHYNCTEKCTIDCQHGGTVLDDCSCKCAYGFSGKQCEMLAKQASFTDSSCGVIDVHDDGVLSLSTFPEPREKTTFCQWLLESSDPWAMIEVSVERLGLDGEDVRPGARCNDFFTAFGEQEQVGPLPCDGSLNVTELRSKANWLLLELRSDPYSENSVTGPLLRYSIKRQQPGVRVYSEGMTSSSAALPALAVLALSVLRIF
;
A
#
# COMPACT_ATOMS: atom_id res chain seq x y z
N MET A 1 -44.11 -41.85 29.21
CA MET A 1 -42.67 -41.48 29.24
C MET A 1 -42.36 -40.68 27.99
N ARG A 2 -41.73 -39.53 28.17
CA ARG A 2 -41.64 -38.42 27.19
C ARG A 2 -40.74 -38.78 26.00
N SER A 3 -41.27 -38.68 24.78
CA SER A 3 -40.48 -38.53 23.56
C SER A 3 -39.80 -37.17 23.57
N LEU A 4 -38.47 -37.16 23.66
CA LEU A 4 -37.66 -35.98 23.39
C LEU A 4 -37.39 -35.95 21.88
N LEU A 5 -38.11 -35.09 21.14
CA LEU A 5 -37.70 -34.67 19.81
C LEU A 5 -36.45 -33.78 19.98
N LEU A 6 -35.28 -34.28 19.58
CA LEU A 6 -34.15 -33.41 19.27
C LEU A 6 -34.45 -32.74 17.92
N LEU A 7 -35.00 -31.53 17.97
CA LEU A 7 -34.88 -30.56 16.90
C LEU A 7 -33.43 -30.08 16.88
N LEU A 8 -32.61 -30.69 16.02
CA LEU A 8 -31.35 -30.09 15.58
C LEU A 8 -31.70 -28.85 14.77
N PHE A 9 -31.55 -27.69 15.40
CA PHE A 9 -31.47 -26.40 14.72
C PHE A 9 -30.26 -26.43 13.78
N VAL A 10 -30.48 -26.73 12.50
CA VAL A 10 -29.57 -26.30 11.43
C VAL A 10 -29.98 -24.87 11.07
N GLN A 11 -29.56 -23.93 11.90
CA GLN A 11 -29.30 -22.56 11.46
C GLN A 11 -27.78 -22.36 11.47
N HIS A 12 -27.29 -21.41 10.70
CA HIS A 12 -25.88 -21.09 10.36
C HIS A 12 -25.44 -21.63 9.00
N GLY A 13 -25.70 -20.85 7.94
CA GLY A 13 -25.16 -21.15 6.60
C GLY A 13 -25.37 -20.08 5.53
N LEU A 14 -25.69 -18.82 5.86
CA LEU A 14 -25.82 -17.74 4.88
C LEU A 14 -25.05 -16.46 5.24
N ALA A 15 -24.26 -16.46 6.32
CA ALA A 15 -23.68 -15.21 6.85
C ALA A 15 -22.57 -14.59 5.97
N ASN A 16 -21.99 -15.36 5.04
CA ASN A 16 -20.75 -14.97 4.34
C ASN A 16 -20.86 -15.01 2.81
N VAL A 17 -22.07 -15.04 2.25
CA VAL A 17 -22.26 -15.01 0.79
C VAL A 17 -22.46 -13.57 0.33
N VAL A 18 -21.57 -13.09 -0.55
CA VAL A 18 -21.66 -11.78 -1.19
C VAL A 18 -22.24 -11.98 -2.59
N ASN A 19 -23.47 -11.52 -2.80
CA ASN A 19 -24.09 -11.57 -4.12
C ASN A 19 -23.59 -10.40 -4.97
N TYR A 20 -23.16 -10.67 -6.19
CA TYR A 20 -22.68 -9.64 -7.11
C TYR A 20 -23.28 -9.78 -8.50
N GLN A 21 -23.13 -8.73 -9.30
CA GLN A 21 -23.49 -8.76 -10.72
C GLN A 21 -22.54 -7.91 -11.56
N PHE A 22 -22.23 -8.38 -12.77
CA PHE A 22 -21.65 -7.56 -13.83
C PHE A 22 -22.73 -7.01 -14.77
N HIS A 23 -22.58 -5.77 -15.19
CA HIS A 23 -23.35 -5.23 -16.30
C HIS A 23 -22.97 -5.97 -17.60
N THR A 24 -23.94 -6.12 -18.51
CA THR A 24 -23.77 -6.90 -19.74
C THR A 24 -22.75 -6.31 -20.70
N ASP A 25 -22.53 -5.00 -20.60
CA ASP A 25 -21.69 -4.23 -21.51
C ASP A 25 -20.25 -4.04 -21.00
N ASN A 26 -19.87 -4.76 -19.94
CA ASN A 26 -18.50 -4.73 -19.43
C ASN A 26 -17.55 -5.47 -20.36
N ASP A 27 -16.38 -4.87 -20.60
CA ASP A 27 -15.26 -5.56 -21.22
C ASP A 27 -14.78 -6.71 -20.34
N ASN A 28 -14.28 -7.77 -20.99
CA ASN A 28 -13.86 -8.99 -20.30
C ASN A 28 -12.72 -8.73 -19.29
N GLU A 29 -11.82 -7.79 -19.59
CA GLU A 29 -10.70 -7.41 -18.71
C GLU A 29 -11.19 -6.90 -17.33
N ILE A 30 -12.30 -6.15 -17.30
CA ILE A 30 -12.89 -5.65 -16.06
C ILE A 30 -13.43 -6.81 -15.22
N ASN A 31 -14.18 -7.71 -15.87
CA ASN A 31 -14.79 -8.85 -15.18
C ASN A 31 -13.70 -9.77 -14.63
N GLU A 32 -12.70 -10.11 -15.44
CA GLU A 32 -11.56 -10.95 -15.03
C GLU A 32 -10.79 -10.36 -13.83
N CYS A 33 -10.59 -9.03 -13.81
CA CYS A 33 -9.89 -8.36 -12.70
C CYS A 33 -10.63 -8.52 -11.36
N ILE A 34 -11.95 -8.36 -11.38
CA ILE A 34 -12.80 -8.49 -10.20
C ILE A 34 -12.94 -9.96 -9.79
N GLU A 35 -13.18 -10.87 -10.74
CA GLU A 35 -13.32 -12.30 -10.46
C GLU A 35 -12.04 -12.89 -9.85
N ARG A 36 -10.86 -12.59 -10.41
CA ARG A 36 -9.58 -13.03 -9.84
C ARG A 36 -9.40 -12.50 -8.42
N SER A 37 -9.81 -11.26 -8.16
CA SER A 37 -9.71 -10.66 -6.84
C SER A 37 -10.68 -11.31 -5.84
N MET A 38 -11.89 -11.69 -6.28
CA MET A 38 -12.84 -12.46 -5.48
C MET A 38 -12.31 -13.86 -5.17
N GLU A 39 -11.72 -14.55 -6.15
CA GLU A 39 -11.09 -15.87 -5.96
C GLU A 39 -10.00 -15.82 -4.89
N MET A 40 -9.07 -14.85 -4.98
CA MET A 40 -8.03 -14.65 -3.97
C MET A 40 -8.64 -14.42 -2.57
N LEU A 41 -9.70 -13.62 -2.46
CA LEU A 41 -10.39 -13.39 -1.20
C LEU A 41 -11.10 -14.65 -0.67
N MET A 42 -11.65 -15.50 -1.53
CA MET A 42 -12.25 -16.77 -1.12
C MET A 42 -11.20 -17.75 -0.57
N ASP A 43 -9.99 -17.72 -1.11
CA ASP A 43 -8.88 -18.53 -0.61
C ASP A 43 -8.38 -18.06 0.76
N GLU A 44 -8.37 -16.75 1.00
CA GLU A 44 -7.81 -16.13 2.21
C GLU A 44 -8.86 -15.91 3.32
N THR A 45 -10.16 -15.96 2.98
CA THR A 45 -11.26 -15.66 3.89
C THR A 45 -12.34 -16.75 3.89
N CYS A 46 -13.38 -16.57 4.71
CA CYS A 46 -14.55 -17.45 4.72
C CYS A 46 -15.71 -16.92 3.88
N LEU A 47 -15.45 -15.92 3.03
CA LEU A 47 -16.43 -15.33 2.14
C LEU A 47 -16.64 -16.19 0.89
N PHE A 48 -17.84 -16.11 0.33
CA PHE A 48 -18.19 -16.72 -0.95
C PHE A 48 -18.84 -15.69 -1.84
N PHE A 49 -18.31 -15.50 -3.04
CA PHE A 49 -18.92 -14.60 -4.02
C PHE A 49 -19.84 -15.39 -4.94
N ARG A 50 -21.05 -14.87 -5.16
CA ARG A 50 -22.05 -15.52 -6.00
C ARG A 50 -22.66 -14.53 -6.98
N GLN A 51 -22.55 -14.82 -8.27
CA GLN A 51 -23.20 -14.01 -9.29
C GLN A 51 -24.72 -14.20 -9.22
N THR A 52 -25.49 -13.12 -9.27
CA THR A 52 -26.97 -13.12 -9.25
C THR A 52 -27.55 -12.18 -10.31
N SER A 53 -28.88 -12.22 -10.47
CA SER A 53 -29.62 -11.19 -11.21
C SER A 53 -29.79 -9.90 -10.39
N GLU A 54 -30.07 -8.78 -11.08
CA GLU A 54 -30.16 -7.40 -10.54
C GLU A 54 -30.89 -7.23 -9.22
N GLN A 55 -31.99 -7.96 -9.02
CA GLN A 55 -32.85 -7.74 -7.86
C GLN A 55 -32.25 -8.21 -6.53
N ASP A 56 -31.25 -9.10 -6.56
CA ASP A 56 -30.66 -9.72 -5.36
C ASP A 56 -29.16 -9.37 -5.15
N ALA A 57 -28.59 -8.56 -6.06
CA ALA A 57 -27.18 -8.20 -6.01
C ALA A 57 -26.88 -7.25 -4.84
N SER A 58 -25.84 -7.56 -4.07
CA SER A 58 -25.33 -6.67 -3.02
C SER A 58 -24.35 -5.64 -3.58
N VAL A 59 -23.77 -5.91 -4.75
CA VAL A 59 -22.90 -4.99 -5.48
C VAL A 59 -23.03 -5.23 -6.98
N THR A 60 -23.04 -4.14 -7.74
CA THR A 60 -23.04 -4.18 -9.21
C THR A 60 -21.76 -3.56 -9.74
N PHE A 61 -21.09 -4.24 -10.66
CA PHE A 61 -19.86 -3.79 -11.30
C PHE A 61 -20.15 -3.35 -12.73
N ILE A 62 -19.85 -2.09 -13.06
CA ILE A 62 -20.12 -1.51 -14.37
C ILE A 62 -18.87 -0.84 -14.95
N GLN A 63 -18.72 -0.96 -16.26
CA GLN A 63 -17.74 -0.19 -17.02
C GLN A 63 -18.13 1.28 -17.10
N SER A 64 -17.17 2.18 -16.96
CA SER A 64 -17.36 3.64 -16.96
C SER A 64 -16.07 4.37 -17.36
N GLU A 65 -16.13 5.69 -17.49
CA GLU A 65 -14.95 6.52 -17.80
C GLU A 65 -13.98 6.71 -16.63
N HIS A 66 -14.35 6.25 -15.43
CA HIS A 66 -13.59 6.43 -14.21
C HIS A 66 -13.74 5.22 -13.29
N CYS A 67 -12.79 5.08 -12.36
CA CYS A 67 -12.86 4.11 -11.27
C CYS A 67 -13.46 4.76 -10.01
N SER A 68 -14.58 4.24 -9.51
CA SER A 68 -15.19 4.75 -8.27
C SER A 68 -16.07 3.70 -7.58
N TRP A 69 -16.32 3.90 -6.28
CA TRP A 69 -17.32 3.18 -5.51
C TRP A 69 -18.42 4.15 -5.13
N GLN A 70 -19.65 3.81 -5.50
CA GLN A 70 -20.85 4.56 -5.18
C GLN A 70 -21.72 3.76 -4.21
N GLU A 71 -21.71 4.15 -2.94
CA GLU A 71 -22.42 3.44 -1.88
C GLU A 71 -23.96 3.53 -2.03
N SER A 72 -24.48 4.67 -2.52
CA SER A 72 -25.93 4.94 -2.57
C SER A 72 -26.72 3.96 -3.44
N ASN A 73 -26.10 3.48 -4.53
CA ASN A 73 -26.68 2.48 -5.43
C ASN A 73 -25.85 1.19 -5.47
N ARG A 74 -24.88 1.04 -4.56
CA ARG A 74 -23.97 -0.12 -4.45
C ARG A 74 -23.29 -0.48 -5.77
N THR A 75 -22.88 0.54 -6.52
CA THR A 75 -22.29 0.37 -7.84
C THR A 75 -20.79 0.69 -7.82
N VAL A 76 -20.00 -0.21 -8.37
CA VAL A 76 -18.58 -0.01 -8.65
C VAL A 76 -18.45 0.37 -10.12
N HIS A 77 -17.91 1.55 -10.37
CA HIS A 77 -17.52 2.02 -11.69
C HIS A 77 -16.06 1.64 -11.95
N LEU A 78 -15.77 1.05 -13.09
CA LEU A 78 -14.44 0.58 -13.47
C LEU A 78 -14.06 1.07 -14.87
N ASN A 79 -12.80 1.43 -15.07
CA ASN A 79 -12.25 1.76 -16.38
C ASN A 79 -10.97 0.94 -16.60
N PRO A 80 -10.75 0.34 -17.79
CA PRO A 80 -9.56 -0.46 -18.08
C PRO A 80 -8.24 0.28 -17.82
N ASN A 81 -8.23 1.61 -17.93
CA ASN A 81 -7.03 2.42 -17.71
C ASN A 81 -6.64 2.62 -16.24
N CYS A 82 -7.50 2.27 -15.28
CA CYS A 82 -7.24 2.42 -13.85
C CYS A 82 -7.33 1.13 -13.04
N ILE A 83 -7.67 0.00 -13.67
CA ILE A 83 -7.67 -1.30 -13.00
C ILE A 83 -6.27 -1.92 -12.98
N SER A 84 -6.01 -2.65 -11.92
CA SER A 84 -4.85 -3.51 -11.70
C SER A 84 -5.25 -4.58 -10.68
N ASP A 85 -4.47 -5.65 -10.54
CA ASP A 85 -4.76 -6.71 -9.57
C ASP A 85 -4.89 -6.13 -8.13
N ASP A 86 -3.97 -5.25 -7.73
CA ASP A 86 -4.02 -4.58 -6.42
C ASP A 86 -5.27 -3.68 -6.30
N PHE A 87 -5.59 -2.93 -7.36
CA PHE A 87 -6.75 -2.04 -7.36
C PHE A 87 -8.07 -2.80 -7.23
N CYS A 88 -8.28 -3.87 -8.00
CA CYS A 88 -9.51 -4.65 -7.96
C CYS A 88 -9.70 -5.34 -6.60
N TYR A 89 -8.61 -5.86 -6.02
CA TYR A 89 -8.63 -6.46 -4.70
C TYR A 89 -8.95 -5.41 -3.61
N GLU A 90 -8.34 -4.23 -3.67
CA GLU A 90 -8.68 -3.11 -2.79
C GLU A 90 -10.12 -2.62 -2.97
N MET A 91 -10.62 -2.60 -4.21
CA MET A 91 -11.99 -2.20 -4.49
C MET A 91 -13.00 -3.14 -3.82
N ILE A 92 -12.79 -4.46 -3.89
CA ILE A 92 -13.67 -5.42 -3.20
C ILE A 92 -13.59 -5.22 -1.69
N GLY A 93 -12.39 -4.98 -1.13
CA GLY A 93 -12.23 -4.60 0.27
C GLY A 93 -13.11 -3.41 0.64
N ARG A 94 -13.09 -2.34 -0.16
CA ARG A 94 -13.91 -1.13 0.06
C ARG A 94 -15.41 -1.39 -0.05
N VAL A 95 -15.86 -2.18 -1.03
CA VAL A 95 -17.26 -2.63 -1.14
C VAL A 95 -17.70 -3.33 0.14
N LEU A 96 -16.81 -4.09 0.76
CA LEU A 96 -17.03 -4.79 2.02
C LEU A 96 -16.67 -3.94 3.26
N SER A 97 -16.61 -2.61 3.11
CA SER A 97 -16.34 -1.64 4.17
C SER A 97 -14.95 -1.74 4.83
N ILE A 98 -13.97 -2.31 4.11
CA ILE A 98 -12.56 -2.37 4.51
C ILE A 98 -11.74 -1.43 3.63
N ASP A 99 -11.49 -0.21 4.09
CA ASP A 99 -10.62 0.76 3.40
C ASP A 99 -9.17 0.66 3.89
N LYS A 100 -8.48 -0.37 3.41
CA LYS A 100 -7.07 -0.66 3.71
C LYS A 100 -6.31 -1.07 2.44
N PRO A 101 -4.97 -0.91 2.41
CA PRO A 101 -4.14 -1.50 1.37
C PRO A 101 -4.31 -3.02 1.29
N ARG A 102 -4.03 -3.57 0.12
CA ARG A 102 -4.22 -5.00 -0.21
C ARG A 102 -3.84 -5.97 0.92
N HIS A 103 -2.62 -5.89 1.45
CA HIS A 103 -2.10 -6.87 2.42
C HIS A 103 -2.89 -6.93 3.75
N HIS A 104 -3.65 -5.89 4.07
CA HIS A 104 -4.45 -5.85 5.30
C HIS A 104 -5.89 -6.33 5.11
N ILE A 105 -6.41 -6.41 3.88
CA ILE A 105 -7.86 -6.58 3.65
C ILE A 105 -8.35 -7.94 4.16
N ALA A 106 -7.71 -9.05 3.76
CA ALA A 106 -8.16 -10.40 4.15
C ALA A 106 -8.26 -10.56 5.67
N ARG A 107 -7.26 -10.09 6.41
CA ARG A 107 -7.29 -10.09 7.89
C ARG A 107 -8.49 -9.34 8.44
N HIS A 108 -8.75 -8.14 7.94
CA HIS A 108 -9.85 -7.31 8.43
C HIS A 108 -11.21 -7.94 8.07
N LEU A 109 -11.33 -8.58 6.90
CA LEU A 109 -12.51 -9.36 6.53
C LEU A 109 -12.69 -10.58 7.45
N ASN A 110 -11.62 -11.31 7.76
CA ASN A 110 -11.66 -12.45 8.67
C ASN A 110 -12.14 -12.04 10.07
N LEU A 111 -11.69 -10.89 10.57
CA LEU A 111 -12.18 -10.32 11.83
C LEU A 111 -13.64 -9.85 11.72
N HIS A 112 -14.00 -9.17 10.63
CA HIS A 112 -15.34 -8.60 10.42
C HIS A 112 -16.42 -9.68 10.30
N TYR A 113 -16.14 -10.76 9.55
CA TYR A 113 -17.06 -11.87 9.29
C TYR A 113 -16.85 -13.08 10.21
N ASN A 114 -15.97 -12.95 11.22
CA ASN A 114 -15.66 -14.00 12.20
C ASN A 114 -15.26 -15.34 11.54
N CYS A 115 -14.31 -15.29 10.62
CA CYS A 115 -13.78 -16.44 9.90
C CYS A 115 -12.85 -17.27 10.81
N THR A 116 -13.42 -18.11 11.67
CA THR A 116 -12.68 -18.87 12.69
C THR A 116 -11.65 -19.87 12.14
N GLU A 117 -11.79 -20.30 10.88
CA GLU A 117 -10.86 -21.23 10.22
C GLU A 117 -9.73 -20.51 9.46
N LYS A 118 -9.72 -19.17 9.45
CA LYS A 118 -8.75 -18.35 8.72
C LYS A 118 -7.91 -17.51 9.68
N CYS A 119 -6.69 -17.21 9.25
CA CYS A 119 -5.77 -16.43 10.07
C CYS A 119 -6.21 -14.97 10.21
N THR A 120 -6.12 -14.45 11.43
CA THR A 120 -6.42 -13.05 11.77
C THR A 120 -5.16 -12.29 12.23
N ILE A 121 -3.98 -12.90 12.04
CA ILE A 121 -2.69 -12.29 12.34
C ILE A 121 -2.25 -11.36 11.21
N ASP A 122 -1.40 -10.39 11.56
CA ASP A 122 -0.81 -9.45 10.62
C ASP A 122 0.71 -9.66 10.62
N CYS A 123 1.30 -9.82 9.44
CA CYS A 123 2.75 -9.95 9.30
C CYS A 123 3.29 -8.65 8.73
N GLN A 124 4.06 -7.92 9.53
CA GLN A 124 4.62 -6.63 9.18
C GLN A 124 5.78 -6.76 8.19
N HIS A 125 6.14 -5.64 7.58
CA HIS A 125 7.38 -5.49 6.80
C HIS A 125 7.54 -6.52 5.67
N GLY A 126 6.46 -6.81 4.95
CA GLY A 126 6.45 -7.78 3.85
C GLY A 126 6.51 -9.24 4.30
N GLY A 127 6.24 -9.52 5.58
CA GLY A 127 6.07 -10.88 6.07
C GLY A 127 4.86 -11.57 5.45
N THR A 128 4.95 -12.89 5.29
CA THR A 128 3.86 -13.72 4.73
C THR A 128 3.22 -14.57 5.82
N VAL A 129 1.89 -14.62 5.87
CA VAL A 129 1.14 -15.53 6.74
C VAL A 129 1.24 -16.95 6.18
N LEU A 130 1.63 -17.90 7.02
CA LEU A 130 1.64 -19.34 6.71
C LEU A 130 0.33 -20.01 7.13
N ASP A 131 0.10 -21.24 6.64
CA ASP A 131 -1.13 -22.02 6.92
C ASP A 131 -1.35 -22.29 8.42
N ASP A 132 -0.30 -22.29 9.22
CA ASP A 132 -0.36 -22.46 10.68
C ASP A 132 -0.61 -21.14 11.44
N CYS A 133 -0.94 -20.06 10.72
CA CYS A 133 -1.08 -18.71 11.23
C CYS A 133 0.15 -18.19 11.96
N SER A 134 1.35 -18.57 11.48
CA SER A 134 2.61 -17.93 11.85
C SER A 134 3.13 -17.03 10.73
N CYS A 135 4.02 -16.09 11.06
CA CYS A 135 4.65 -15.21 10.07
C CYS A 135 5.99 -15.75 9.60
N LYS A 136 6.17 -15.79 8.28
CA LYS A 136 7.47 -15.91 7.63
C LYS A 136 8.00 -14.52 7.30
N CYS A 137 9.08 -14.10 7.96
CA CYS A 137 9.64 -12.76 7.79
C CYS A 137 10.48 -12.59 6.53
N ALA A 138 10.38 -11.40 5.94
CA ALA A 138 11.24 -10.96 4.85
C ALA A 138 12.68 -10.69 5.34
N TYR A 139 13.60 -10.45 4.40
CA TYR A 139 14.98 -10.12 4.73
C TYR A 139 15.05 -8.89 5.63
N GLY A 140 15.94 -8.93 6.64
CA GLY A 140 16.15 -7.83 7.58
C GLY A 140 15.21 -7.84 8.78
N PHE A 141 14.16 -8.66 8.79
CA PHE A 141 13.14 -8.68 9.84
C PHE A 141 13.08 -10.01 10.61
N SER A 142 12.55 -9.93 11.83
CA SER A 142 12.39 -11.02 12.78
C SER A 142 11.26 -10.71 13.77
N GLY A 143 10.94 -11.64 14.66
CA GLY A 143 9.83 -11.50 15.60
C GLY A 143 8.64 -12.36 15.22
N LYS A 144 7.57 -12.29 16.02
CA LYS A 144 6.38 -13.12 15.79
C LYS A 144 5.53 -12.60 14.63
N GLN A 145 5.59 -11.30 14.40
CA GLN A 145 4.88 -10.56 13.36
C GLN A 145 5.86 -9.83 12.44
N CYS A 146 7.16 -10.17 12.46
CA CYS A 146 8.19 -9.50 11.67
C CYS A 146 8.39 -8.02 12.03
N GLU A 147 8.09 -7.68 13.27
CA GLU A 147 8.10 -6.33 13.84
C GLU A 147 9.50 -5.85 14.25
N MET A 148 10.51 -6.72 14.27
CA MET A 148 11.86 -6.40 14.77
C MET A 148 12.91 -6.48 13.68
N LEU A 149 13.89 -5.56 13.72
CA LEU A 149 15.08 -5.63 12.87
C LEU A 149 16.00 -6.78 13.32
N ALA A 150 16.16 -7.78 12.45
CA ALA A 150 16.90 -9.01 12.74
C ALA A 150 18.40 -8.77 13.05
N LYS A 151 18.97 -7.70 12.50
CA LYS A 151 20.40 -7.37 12.61
C LYS A 151 20.69 -6.19 13.54
N GLN A 152 19.73 -5.81 14.40
CA GLN A 152 19.90 -4.68 15.32
C GLN A 152 21.15 -4.79 16.20
N ALA A 153 21.50 -6.01 16.65
CA ALA A 153 22.70 -6.25 17.45
C ALA A 153 24.02 -5.98 16.70
N SER A 154 23.99 -5.87 15.37
CA SER A 154 25.16 -5.61 14.53
C SER A 154 25.36 -4.13 14.20
N PHE A 155 24.46 -3.24 14.65
CA PHE A 155 24.56 -1.82 14.34
C PHE A 155 25.80 -1.19 14.98
N THR A 156 26.54 -0.43 14.19
CA THR A 156 27.78 0.23 14.61
C THR A 156 27.64 1.74 14.76
N ASP A 157 26.48 2.30 14.42
CA ASP A 157 26.17 3.73 14.52
C ASP A 157 24.86 3.92 15.27
N SER A 158 24.76 4.97 16.09
CA SER A 158 23.60 5.21 16.96
C SER A 158 22.37 5.78 16.24
N SER A 159 22.53 6.24 14.98
CA SER A 159 21.41 6.69 14.15
C SER A 159 20.61 5.54 13.54
N CYS A 160 21.13 4.31 13.59
CA CYS A 160 20.49 3.12 13.03
C CYS A 160 19.31 2.65 13.86
N GLY A 161 18.29 2.11 13.21
CA GLY A 161 17.10 1.58 13.87
C GLY A 161 15.82 2.01 13.18
N VAL A 162 14.74 2.03 13.97
CA VAL A 162 13.40 2.39 13.52
C VAL A 162 13.23 3.90 13.60
N ILE A 163 12.67 4.47 12.54
CA ILE A 163 12.36 5.89 12.38
C ILE A 163 10.86 6.01 12.10
N ASP A 164 10.12 6.48 13.11
CA ASP A 164 8.69 6.78 12.98
C ASP A 164 8.50 8.02 12.09
N VAL A 165 7.96 7.81 10.90
CA VAL A 165 7.74 8.84 9.88
C VAL A 165 6.35 9.43 10.02
N HIS A 166 6.31 10.69 10.45
CA HIS A 166 5.09 11.50 10.52
C HIS A 166 5.08 12.66 9.52
N ASP A 167 6.27 13.22 9.22
CA ASP A 167 6.47 14.35 8.33
C ASP A 167 7.78 14.15 7.53
N ASP A 168 8.05 15.03 6.58
CA ASP A 168 9.30 15.06 5.81
C ASP A 168 10.52 15.26 6.72
N GLY A 169 11.65 14.67 6.34
CA GLY A 169 12.86 14.75 7.15
C GLY A 169 14.15 14.41 6.43
N VAL A 170 15.21 14.29 7.22
CA VAL A 170 16.59 14.03 6.78
C VAL A 170 17.14 12.85 7.56
N LEU A 171 17.90 12.01 6.89
CA LEU A 171 18.52 10.82 7.45
C LEU A 171 20.00 10.77 7.08
N SER A 172 20.85 10.55 8.07
CA SER A 172 22.29 10.39 7.92
C SER A 172 22.88 9.60 9.10
N LEU A 173 24.12 9.15 8.96
CA LEU A 173 24.89 8.60 10.08
C LEU A 173 25.09 9.64 11.19
N SER A 174 25.32 9.17 12.42
CA SER A 174 25.54 10.04 13.58
C SER A 174 26.83 10.86 13.49
N THR A 175 27.82 10.39 12.72
CA THR A 175 29.09 11.08 12.50
C THR A 175 29.02 12.18 11.45
N PHE A 176 27.96 12.22 10.64
CA PHE A 176 27.87 13.14 9.51
C PHE A 176 27.87 14.62 9.96
N PRO A 177 28.59 15.54 9.28
CA PRO A 177 29.28 15.39 7.99
C PRO A 177 30.72 14.86 8.09
N GLU A 178 31.20 14.48 9.27
CA GLU A 178 32.53 13.91 9.45
C GLU A 178 32.61 12.49 8.87
N PRO A 179 33.83 11.99 8.59
CA PRO A 179 34.01 10.63 8.11
C PRO A 179 33.39 9.59 9.05
N ARG A 180 32.76 8.57 8.47
CA ARG A 180 32.24 7.42 9.20
C ARG A 180 33.38 6.48 9.64
N GLU A 181 33.08 5.61 10.61
CA GLU A 181 33.96 4.50 10.97
C GLU A 181 34.14 3.53 9.79
N LYS A 182 35.34 2.93 9.66
CA LYS A 182 35.66 2.00 8.56
C LYS A 182 34.70 0.81 8.53
N THR A 183 34.39 0.24 9.70
CA THR A 183 33.41 -0.84 9.89
C THR A 183 32.05 -0.25 10.27
N THR A 184 31.24 0.10 9.27
CA THR A 184 29.89 0.61 9.43
C THR A 184 28.86 -0.41 8.92
N PHE A 185 28.00 -0.87 9.80
CA PHE A 185 26.76 -1.57 9.44
C PHE A 185 25.58 -0.81 10.05
N CYS A 186 24.65 -0.38 9.20
CA CYS A 186 23.50 0.41 9.61
C CYS A 186 22.25 0.01 8.82
N GLN A 187 21.14 -0.15 9.52
CA GLN A 187 19.82 -0.25 8.90
C GLN A 187 18.93 0.85 9.45
N TRP A 188 18.25 1.56 8.56
CA TRP A 188 17.18 2.49 8.90
C TRP A 188 15.86 1.94 8.39
N LEU A 189 14.95 1.61 9.30
CA LEU A 189 13.57 1.27 8.99
C LEU A 189 12.73 2.52 9.13
N LEU A 190 12.34 3.12 8.01
CA LEU A 190 11.36 4.19 8.00
C LEU A 190 9.98 3.53 7.98
N GLU A 191 9.12 3.84 8.96
CA GLU A 191 7.77 3.28 9.03
C GLU A 191 6.73 4.35 9.41
N SER A 192 5.49 4.19 8.95
CA SER A 192 4.39 5.08 9.29
C SER A 192 3.18 4.29 9.79
N SER A 193 2.48 4.84 10.78
CA SER A 193 1.24 4.27 11.29
C SER A 193 0.05 4.41 10.34
N ASP A 194 0.12 5.31 9.35
CA ASP A 194 -0.91 5.38 8.29
C ASP A 194 -0.67 4.25 7.29
N PRO A 195 -1.58 3.27 7.17
CA PRO A 195 -1.40 2.15 6.23
C PRO A 195 -1.39 2.62 4.77
N TRP A 196 -1.97 3.79 4.47
CA TRP A 196 -1.94 4.38 3.13
C TRP A 196 -0.73 5.29 2.91
N ALA A 197 0.18 5.38 3.88
CA ALA A 197 1.42 6.14 3.69
C ALA A 197 2.34 5.44 2.69
N MET A 198 3.11 6.27 2.01
CA MET A 198 4.10 5.90 1.04
C MET A 198 5.34 6.73 1.29
N ILE A 199 6.45 6.05 1.54
CA ILE A 199 7.70 6.68 1.91
C ILE A 199 8.59 6.74 0.67
N GLU A 200 9.03 7.95 0.33
CA GLU A 200 9.97 8.22 -0.75
C GLU A 200 11.25 8.82 -0.18
N VAL A 201 12.40 8.27 -0.55
CA VAL A 201 13.72 8.71 -0.09
C VAL A 201 14.52 9.17 -1.29
N SER A 202 14.95 10.43 -1.26
CA SER A 202 15.90 10.98 -2.22
C SER A 202 17.32 10.98 -1.66
N VAL A 203 18.27 10.66 -2.53
CA VAL A 203 19.69 10.61 -2.19
C VAL A 203 20.34 11.96 -2.52
N GLU A 204 20.64 12.78 -1.51
CA GLU A 204 21.36 14.04 -1.73
C GLU A 204 22.86 13.79 -1.93
N ARG A 205 23.43 12.92 -1.10
CA ARG A 205 24.83 12.49 -1.19
C ARG A 205 24.93 11.03 -0.80
N LEU A 206 25.66 10.23 -1.57
CA LEU A 206 25.93 8.83 -1.23
C LEU A 206 27.08 8.69 -0.23
N GLY A 207 28.19 9.38 -0.46
CA GLY A 207 29.37 9.30 0.40
C GLY A 207 29.87 7.87 0.62
N LEU A 208 29.83 7.03 -0.42
CA LEU A 208 30.27 5.63 -0.40
C LEU A 208 31.67 5.49 -0.98
N ASP A 209 32.42 4.49 -0.52
CA ASP A 209 33.71 4.16 -1.10
C ASP A 209 33.59 3.44 -2.45
N GLY A 210 34.13 4.08 -3.48
CA GLY A 210 34.25 3.54 -4.82
C GLY A 210 35.51 3.96 -5.57
N GLU A 211 36.54 4.51 -4.89
CA GLU A 211 37.81 4.76 -5.60
C GLU A 211 38.46 3.42 -5.99
N ASP A 212 39.18 3.44 -7.12
CA ASP A 212 39.82 2.27 -7.75
C ASP A 212 38.87 1.17 -8.30
N VAL A 213 37.56 1.44 -8.33
CA VAL A 213 36.57 0.56 -8.95
C VAL A 213 36.50 0.85 -10.45
N ARG A 214 36.55 -0.21 -11.29
CA ARG A 214 36.39 -0.06 -12.75
C ARG A 214 35.02 0.58 -13.06
N PRO A 215 34.90 1.46 -14.07
CA PRO A 215 33.60 2.01 -14.48
C PRO A 215 32.55 0.90 -14.67
N GLY A 216 31.38 1.04 -14.03
CA GLY A 216 30.29 0.05 -14.05
C GLY A 216 30.45 -1.14 -13.08
N ALA A 217 31.53 -1.21 -12.28
CA ALA A 217 31.63 -2.18 -11.20
C ALA A 217 30.97 -1.67 -9.90
N ARG A 218 30.56 -2.62 -9.06
CA ARG A 218 29.93 -2.32 -7.77
C ARG A 218 30.95 -1.68 -6.83
N CYS A 219 30.48 -0.72 -6.03
CA CYS A 219 31.19 -0.16 -4.90
C CYS A 219 31.78 -1.24 -3.96
N ASN A 220 32.79 -0.85 -3.19
CA ASN A 220 33.24 -1.64 -2.04
C ASN A 220 32.18 -1.60 -0.92
N ASP A 221 31.60 -0.43 -0.69
CA ASP A 221 30.43 -0.27 0.18
C ASP A 221 29.13 -0.67 -0.50
N PHE A 222 28.13 -1.12 0.26
CA PHE A 222 26.81 -1.45 -0.26
C PHE A 222 25.77 -0.55 0.39
N PHE A 223 24.97 0.13 -0.43
CA PHE A 223 23.75 0.81 0.00
C PHE A 223 22.56 0.27 -0.78
N THR A 224 21.62 -0.35 -0.07
CA THR A 224 20.46 -1.03 -0.67
C THR A 224 19.18 -0.60 0.01
N ALA A 225 18.11 -0.42 -0.76
CA ALA A 225 16.76 -0.19 -0.25
C ALA A 225 15.88 -1.41 -0.49
N PHE A 226 15.05 -1.74 0.49
CA PHE A 226 14.08 -2.82 0.45
C PHE A 226 12.70 -2.28 0.80
N GLY A 227 11.73 -2.52 -0.08
CA GLY A 227 10.30 -2.34 0.15
C GLY A 227 9.56 -3.68 0.01
N GLU A 228 8.23 -3.65 0.10
CA GLU A 228 7.38 -4.86 0.15
C GLU A 228 7.58 -5.81 -1.04
N GLN A 229 7.86 -5.29 -2.23
CA GLN A 229 8.07 -6.09 -3.45
C GLN A 229 9.21 -5.55 -4.33
N GLU A 230 9.98 -4.61 -3.81
CA GLU A 230 11.01 -3.90 -4.57
C GLU A 230 12.31 -3.91 -3.78
N GLN A 231 13.39 -4.28 -4.46
CA GLN A 231 14.75 -4.13 -3.95
C GLN A 231 15.52 -3.25 -4.94
N VAL A 232 16.01 -2.11 -4.45
CA VAL A 232 16.80 -1.19 -5.25
C VAL A 232 18.22 -1.17 -4.72
N GLY A 233 19.16 -1.57 -5.58
CA GLY A 233 20.58 -1.55 -5.29
C GLY A 233 21.26 -2.93 -5.34
N PRO A 234 22.54 -3.02 -4.94
CA PRO A 234 23.31 -1.94 -4.33
C PRO A 234 23.56 -0.76 -5.27
N LEU A 235 23.40 0.47 -4.78
CA LEU A 235 23.63 1.68 -5.58
C LEU A 235 25.12 1.82 -5.94
N PRO A 236 25.46 2.22 -7.18
CA PRO A 236 26.83 2.38 -7.63
C PRO A 236 27.39 3.73 -7.19
N CYS A 237 28.71 3.78 -7.00
CA CYS A 237 29.40 4.89 -6.34
C CYS A 237 29.58 6.10 -7.24
N ASP A 238 29.64 5.84 -8.56
CA ASP A 238 29.72 6.87 -9.59
C ASP A 238 28.34 7.50 -9.90
N GLY A 239 27.26 7.05 -9.23
CA GLY A 239 25.90 7.50 -9.51
C GLY A 239 25.41 7.12 -10.91
N SER A 240 26.05 6.16 -11.59
CA SER A 240 25.71 5.75 -12.96
C SER A 240 24.31 5.14 -13.09
N LEU A 241 23.80 4.52 -12.02
CA LEU A 241 22.38 4.29 -11.85
C LEU A 241 21.80 5.61 -11.36
N ASN A 242 21.07 6.32 -12.24
CA ASN A 242 20.29 7.52 -11.93
C ASN A 242 19.11 7.21 -10.98
N VAL A 243 19.38 6.52 -9.86
CA VAL A 243 18.42 6.28 -8.80
C VAL A 243 18.56 7.44 -7.83
N THR A 244 17.84 8.51 -8.13
CA THR A 244 17.73 9.67 -7.25
C THR A 244 16.65 9.47 -6.20
N GLU A 245 15.73 8.53 -6.43
CA GLU A 245 14.57 8.27 -5.58
C GLU A 245 14.41 6.76 -5.32
N LEU A 246 14.20 6.42 -4.06
CA LEU A 246 13.93 5.08 -3.54
C LEU A 246 12.53 5.11 -2.95
N ARG A 247 11.65 4.23 -3.39
CA ARG A 247 10.24 4.25 -3.00
C ARG A 247 9.79 2.88 -2.53
N SER A 248 8.92 2.86 -1.52
CA SER A 248 8.16 1.67 -1.17
C SER A 248 6.70 1.85 -1.58
N LYS A 249 6.04 0.77 -2.01
CA LYS A 249 4.57 0.73 -2.19
C LYS A 249 3.81 0.50 -0.88
N ALA A 250 4.54 0.35 0.23
CA ALA A 250 4.00 0.18 1.57
C ALA A 250 4.32 1.39 2.45
N ASN A 251 3.72 1.39 3.63
CA ASN A 251 3.96 2.34 4.72
C ASN A 251 5.31 2.15 5.43
N TRP A 252 6.25 1.41 4.83
CA TRP A 252 7.58 1.16 5.39
C TRP A 252 8.63 1.07 4.27
N LEU A 253 9.88 1.45 4.58
CA LEU A 253 11.04 1.31 3.71
C LEU A 253 12.28 1.01 4.55
N LEU A 254 13.01 -0.06 4.21
CA LEU A 254 14.26 -0.43 4.86
C LEU A 254 15.46 -0.01 4.02
N LEU A 255 16.34 0.80 4.60
CA LEU A 255 17.61 1.20 4.00
C LEU A 255 18.76 0.49 4.72
N GLU A 256 19.65 -0.16 3.99
CA GLU A 256 20.81 -0.87 4.53
C GLU A 256 22.10 -0.31 3.96
N LEU A 257 22.98 0.15 4.86
CA LEU A 257 24.37 0.51 4.58
C LEU A 257 25.28 -0.58 5.16
N ARG A 258 26.17 -1.12 4.34
CA ARG A 258 27.25 -2.02 4.75
C ARG A 258 28.55 -1.55 4.14
N SER A 259 29.50 -1.15 4.97
CA SER A 259 30.82 -0.75 4.47
C SER A 259 31.77 -1.91 4.25
N ASP A 260 32.78 -1.69 3.42
CA ASP A 260 33.97 -2.54 3.35
C ASP A 260 34.97 -2.12 4.44
N PRO A 261 35.33 -3.03 5.39
CA PRO A 261 36.32 -2.73 6.42
C PRO A 261 37.74 -2.50 5.88
N TYR A 262 38.03 -2.91 4.65
CA TYR A 262 39.35 -2.79 4.02
C TYR A 262 39.54 -1.51 3.20
N SER A 263 38.53 -0.65 3.15
CA SER A 263 38.67 0.65 2.49
C SER A 263 39.74 1.51 3.19
N GLU A 264 40.62 2.10 2.40
CA GLU A 264 41.56 3.13 2.87
C GLU A 264 41.00 4.55 2.74
N ASN A 265 39.84 4.68 2.10
CA ASN A 265 39.22 5.97 1.85
C ASN A 265 38.39 6.45 3.02
N SER A 266 38.50 7.75 3.29
CA SER A 266 37.72 8.45 4.30
C SER A 266 36.46 9.00 3.65
N VAL A 267 35.32 8.33 3.88
CA VAL A 267 34.02 8.70 3.30
C VAL A 267 33.02 9.06 4.39
N THR A 268 32.00 9.87 4.07
CA THR A 268 31.03 10.39 5.06
C THR A 268 29.83 9.47 5.30
N GLY A 269 29.54 8.57 4.36
CA GLY A 269 28.24 7.90 4.26
C GLY A 269 27.13 8.79 3.69
N PRO A 270 25.91 8.24 3.60
CA PRO A 270 24.82 8.87 2.87
C PRO A 270 24.14 10.01 3.64
N LEU A 271 23.73 11.03 2.91
CA LEU A 271 22.77 12.06 3.31
C LEU A 271 21.52 11.91 2.45
N LEU A 272 20.41 11.65 3.12
CA LEU A 272 19.14 11.30 2.50
C LEU A 272 18.06 12.28 2.95
N ARG A 273 17.13 12.60 2.07
CA ARG A 273 15.86 13.24 2.44
C ARG A 273 14.73 12.26 2.24
N TYR A 274 13.84 12.15 3.21
CA TYR A 274 12.64 11.37 3.05
C TYR A 274 11.41 12.27 3.07
N SER A 275 10.41 11.89 2.29
CA SER A 275 9.09 12.51 2.29
C SER A 275 8.01 11.46 2.42
N ILE A 276 6.92 11.84 3.05
CA ILE A 276 5.75 10.98 3.21
C ILE A 276 4.63 11.48 2.31
N LYS A 277 4.18 10.61 1.43
CA LYS A 277 3.00 10.85 0.59
C LYS A 277 1.91 9.89 1.04
N ARG A 278 0.66 10.31 0.91
CA ARG A 278 -0.46 9.38 1.07
C ARG A 278 -0.79 8.82 -0.31
N GLN A 279 -0.76 7.50 -0.44
CA GLN A 279 -1.33 6.83 -1.60
C GLN A 279 -2.80 7.22 -1.64
N GLN A 280 -3.20 7.96 -2.67
CA GLN A 280 -4.61 8.18 -2.91
C GLN A 280 -5.19 6.83 -3.33
N PRO A 281 -6.20 6.30 -2.61
CA PRO A 281 -7.13 5.35 -3.18
C PRO A 281 -7.49 5.85 -4.59
N GLY A 282 -7.30 5.05 -5.64
CA GLY A 282 -7.68 5.44 -7.01
C GLY A 282 -9.20 5.61 -7.21
N VAL A 283 -9.94 5.87 -6.13
CA VAL A 283 -11.39 5.81 -5.99
C VAL A 283 -11.85 7.11 -5.35
N ARG A 284 -12.51 7.95 -6.13
CA ARG A 284 -13.32 9.03 -5.56
C ARG A 284 -14.56 8.41 -4.95
N VAL A 285 -14.69 8.44 -3.63
CA VAL A 285 -15.92 8.04 -2.93
C VAL A 285 -16.87 9.22 -2.96
N TYR A 286 -17.98 9.10 -3.68
CA TYR A 286 -19.06 10.08 -3.62
C TYR A 286 -20.05 9.64 -2.55
N SER A 287 -19.87 10.12 -1.33
CA SER A 287 -20.92 10.06 -0.30
C SER A 287 -21.97 11.15 -0.59
N GLU A 288 -23.25 10.87 -0.35
CA GLU A 288 -24.33 11.85 -0.50
C GLU A 288 -24.01 13.13 0.29
N GLY A 289 -23.91 14.25 -0.43
CA GLY A 289 -23.50 15.55 0.12
C GLY A 289 -22.88 16.50 -0.91
N MET A 290 -22.39 16.00 -2.04
CA MET A 290 -21.99 16.85 -3.17
C MET A 290 -23.21 17.17 -4.06
N THR A 291 -24.15 17.95 -3.54
CA THR A 291 -25.19 18.55 -4.37
C THR A 291 -24.57 19.62 -5.27
N SER A 292 -24.59 19.35 -6.57
CA SER A 292 -24.65 20.29 -7.69
C SER A 292 -23.94 21.65 -7.50
N SER A 293 -22.71 21.77 -7.99
CA SER A 293 -22.25 23.07 -8.47
C SER A 293 -22.92 23.32 -9.81
N SER A 294 -24.04 24.04 -9.73
CA SER A 294 -24.76 24.63 -10.85
C SER A 294 -23.79 25.20 -11.89
N ALA A 295 -23.96 24.76 -13.13
CA ALA A 295 -23.31 25.33 -14.31
C ALA A 295 -23.44 26.86 -14.27
N ALA A 296 -22.32 27.54 -14.10
CA ALA A 296 -22.21 28.97 -14.33
C ALA A 296 -22.36 29.20 -15.84
N LEU A 297 -23.58 29.44 -16.29
CA LEU A 297 -23.82 30.05 -17.61
C LEU A 297 -23.25 31.47 -17.59
N PRO A 298 -22.45 31.89 -18.59
CA PRO A 298 -22.00 33.26 -18.67
C PRO A 298 -23.19 34.14 -19.05
N ALA A 299 -23.55 35.07 -18.17
CA ALA A 299 -24.58 36.06 -18.44
C ALA A 299 -24.13 37.00 -19.57
N LEU A 300 -24.74 36.83 -20.75
CA LEU A 300 -24.73 37.84 -21.81
C LEU A 300 -25.48 39.07 -21.32
N ALA A 301 -24.74 40.12 -20.99
CA ALA A 301 -25.29 41.44 -20.70
C ALA A 301 -25.92 42.03 -21.98
N VAL A 302 -27.23 41.93 -22.12
CA VAL A 302 -28.01 42.72 -23.09
C VAL A 302 -28.38 44.04 -22.43
N LEU A 303 -27.68 45.10 -22.83
CA LEU A 303 -28.06 46.49 -22.57
C LEU A 303 -29.32 46.83 -23.38
N ALA A 304 -30.44 47.09 -22.71
CA ALA A 304 -31.59 47.76 -23.31
C ALA A 304 -32.34 48.65 -22.29
N LEU A 305 -31.99 49.94 -22.36
CA LEU A 305 -32.85 51.13 -22.27
C LEU A 305 -34.06 51.14 -21.31
N SER A 306 -34.05 52.10 -20.38
CA SER A 306 -35.24 52.93 -20.12
C SER A 306 -34.86 54.27 -19.50
N VAL A 307 -34.63 55.27 -20.36
CA VAL A 307 -34.90 56.67 -20.02
C VAL A 307 -36.39 56.87 -20.24
N LEU A 308 -37.18 57.07 -19.18
CA LEU A 308 -38.35 57.95 -19.25
C LEU A 308 -38.82 58.35 -17.84
N ARG A 309 -38.77 59.68 -17.61
CA ARG A 309 -39.55 60.54 -16.72
C ARG A 309 -40.68 59.88 -15.92
N ILE A 310 -40.84 60.29 -14.65
CA ILE A 310 -42.04 61.01 -14.14
C ILE A 310 -41.78 61.47 -12.68
N PHE A 311 -42.06 62.76 -12.45
CA PHE A 311 -41.93 63.63 -11.26
C PHE A 311 -40.54 64.02 -10.76
#